data_AF-A0AA35K6B6-F1
#
_entry.id   AF-A0AA35K6B6-F1
#
_cell.length_a   1.000
_cell.length_b   1.000
_cell.length_c   1.000
_cell.angle_alpha   90.00
_cell.angle_beta   90.00
_cell.angle_gamma   90.00
#
_symmetry.space_group_name_H-M   'P 1'
#
loop_
_entity.id
_entity.type
_entity.pdbx_description
1 polymer ?
#
loop_
_entity_poly.entity_id
_entity_poly.type
_entity_poly.pdbx_seq_one_letter_code
_entity_poly.pdbx_strand_id
1 'polypeptide(L)'
;MNTQALQDPIKRDCFQMTLKDHLLSEFPYNIEEHWTKLKTSIISACEQTIGYQTKKHQDWFDENYSEIERMIDKKRKDFQIWQKDRNCATKKKTYANAKIEVQRRTRELKKHLVDKKSSRDPALSRHS
;
A
#
# COMPACT_ATOMS: atom_id res chain seq x y z
N MET A 1 -11.76 2.90 -0.70
CA MET A 1 -12.66 2.36 -1.73
C MET A 1 -12.01 2.49 -3.10
N ASN A 2 -12.19 1.50 -3.97
CA ASN A 2 -11.68 1.54 -5.35
C ASN A 2 -12.62 2.36 -6.25
N THR A 3 -12.58 3.68 -6.09
CA THR A 3 -13.47 4.60 -6.83
C THR A 3 -13.20 4.60 -8.34
N GLN A 4 -12.03 4.13 -8.79
CA GLN A 4 -11.73 3.93 -10.20
C GLN A 4 -12.61 2.85 -10.84
N ALA A 5 -13.07 1.85 -10.07
CA ALA A 5 -13.98 0.82 -10.57
C ALA A 5 -15.34 1.40 -11.01
N LEU A 6 -15.73 2.59 -10.54
CA LEU A 6 -16.96 3.26 -10.99
C LEU A 6 -16.88 3.84 -12.41
N GLN A 7 -15.70 3.83 -13.03
CA GLN A 7 -15.55 4.18 -14.45
C GLN A 7 -16.12 3.09 -15.37
N ASP A 8 -16.21 1.84 -14.89
CA ASP A 8 -16.90 0.75 -15.56
C ASP A 8 -18.42 0.91 -15.36
N PRO A 9 -19.21 1.06 -16.45
CA PRO A 9 -20.65 1.19 -16.38
C PRO A 9 -21.32 0.05 -15.62
N ILE A 10 -20.85 -1.19 -15.76
CA ILE A 10 -21.44 -2.36 -15.10
C ILE A 10 -21.25 -2.24 -13.58
N LYS A 11 -20.03 -1.92 -13.15
CA LYS A 11 -19.71 -1.73 -11.73
C LYS A 11 -20.46 -0.56 -11.11
N ARG A 12 -20.63 0.53 -11.86
CA ARG A 12 -21.42 1.68 -11.45
C ARG A 12 -22.89 1.30 -11.28
N ASP A 13 -23.47 0.59 -12.24
CA ASP A 13 -24.88 0.23 -12.22
C ASP A 13 -25.14 -0.80 -11.08
N CYS A 14 -24.24 -1.76 -10.88
CA CYS A 14 -24.26 -2.64 -9.70
C CYS A 14 -24.19 -1.85 -8.39
N PHE A 15 -23.28 -0.88 -8.27
CA PHE A 15 -23.19 -0.02 -7.09
C PHE A 15 -24.49 0.75 -6.83
N GLN A 16 -25.10 1.32 -7.88
CA GLN A 16 -26.36 2.04 -7.76
C GLN A 16 -27.51 1.14 -7.32
N MET A 17 -27.59 -0.10 -7.84
CA MET A 17 -28.59 -1.07 -7.42
C MET A 17 -28.42 -1.48 -5.96
N THR A 18 -27.20 -1.87 -5.56
CA THR A 18 -26.89 -2.27 -4.19
C THR A 18 -27.08 -1.12 -3.19
N LEU A 19 -26.72 0.11 -3.57
CA LEU A 19 -26.95 1.27 -2.72
C LEU A 19 -28.44 1.51 -2.50
N LYS A 20 -29.26 1.41 -3.55
CA LYS A 20 -30.72 1.58 -3.43
C LYS A 20 -31.35 0.52 -2.52
N ASP A 21 -30.88 -0.72 -2.58
CA ASP A 21 -31.34 -1.80 -1.70
C ASP A 21 -30.96 -1.55 -0.23
N HIS A 22 -29.76 -1.01 0.01
CA HIS A 22 -29.29 -0.71 1.37
C HIS A 22 -29.82 0.61 1.96
N LEU A 23 -30.43 1.49 1.15
CA LEU A 23 -30.99 2.74 1.65
C LEU A 23 -32.26 2.46 2.42
N LEU A 24 -32.42 3.13 3.56
CA LEU A 24 -33.61 2.99 4.38
C LEU A 24 -34.82 3.56 3.64
N SER A 25 -35.94 2.82 3.65
CA SER A 25 -37.23 3.33 3.16
C SER A 25 -37.86 4.34 4.13
N GLU A 26 -37.47 4.30 5.41
CA GLU A 26 -37.95 5.20 6.46
C GLU A 26 -36.78 5.77 7.25
N PHE A 27 -36.80 7.09 7.49
CA PHE A 27 -35.72 7.79 8.16
C PHE A 27 -35.98 7.89 9.67
N PRO A 28 -35.00 7.52 10.52
CA PRO A 28 -35.17 7.62 11.98
C PRO A 28 -35.24 9.09 12.42
N TYR A 29 -35.95 9.36 13.51
CA TYR A 29 -36.14 10.71 14.06
C TYR A 29 -34.83 11.35 14.54
N ASN A 30 -33.84 10.54 14.93
CA ASN A 30 -32.54 10.99 15.39
C ASN A 30 -31.58 11.20 14.19
N ILE A 31 -31.11 12.45 14.04
CA ILE A 31 -30.21 12.87 12.95
C ILE A 31 -28.87 12.12 12.98
N GLU A 32 -28.29 11.87 14.15
CA GLU A 32 -27.02 11.15 14.30
C GLU A 32 -27.18 9.67 13.92
N GLU A 33 -28.30 9.07 14.29
CA GLU A 33 -28.64 7.69 13.91
C GLU A 33 -28.88 7.59 12.40
N HIS A 34 -29.56 8.58 11.81
CA HIS A 34 -29.77 8.67 10.38
C HIS A 34 -28.44 8.76 9.62
N TRP A 35 -27.55 9.66 10.04
CA TRP A 35 -26.24 9.82 9.42
C TRP A 35 -25.38 8.57 9.54
N THR A 36 -25.41 7.92 10.70
CA THR A 36 -24.68 6.67 10.94
C THR A 36 -25.16 5.55 10.03
N LYS A 37 -26.48 5.37 9.89
CA LYS A 37 -27.06 4.36 9.01
C LYS A 37 -26.76 4.65 7.54
N LEU A 38 -26.93 5.89 7.09
CA LEU A 38 -26.59 6.30 5.72
C LEU A 38 -25.13 6.00 5.38
N LYS A 39 -24.21 6.41 6.26
CA LYS A 39 -22.77 6.15 6.09
C LYS A 39 -22.48 4.65 6.02
N THR A 40 -23.12 3.86 6.86
CA THR A 40 -22.95 2.40 6.88
C THR A 40 -23.45 1.76 5.59
N SER A 41 -24.63 2.16 5.09
CA SER A 41 -25.18 1.66 3.83
C SER A 41 -24.28 1.99 2.64
N ILE A 42 -23.74 3.22 2.57
CA ILE A 42 -22.81 3.64 1.52
C ILE A 42 -21.52 2.83 1.58
N ILE A 43 -20.95 2.65 2.78
CA ILE A 43 -19.72 1.85 2.96
C ILE A 43 -19.96 0.41 2.54
N SER A 44 -21.03 -0.23 3.03
CA SER A 44 -21.39 -1.61 2.70
C SER A 44 -21.60 -1.80 1.19
N ALA A 45 -22.34 -0.89 0.54
CA ALA A 45 -22.53 -0.93 -0.91
C ALA A 45 -21.19 -0.78 -1.67
N CYS A 46 -20.29 0.10 -1.19
CA CYS A 46 -18.97 0.23 -1.78
C CYS A 46 -18.13 -1.04 -1.60
N GLU A 47 -18.13 -1.65 -0.42
CA GLU A 47 -17.42 -2.90 -0.13
C GLU A 47 -17.87 -4.05 -1.04
N GLN A 48 -19.19 -4.21 -1.21
CA GLN A 48 -19.77 -5.30 -2.00
C GLN A 48 -19.53 -5.16 -3.50
N THR A 49 -19.45 -3.94 -4.03
CA THR A 49 -19.47 -3.71 -5.49
C THR A 49 -18.11 -3.32 -6.07
N ILE A 50 -17.48 -2.30 -5.49
CA ILE A 50 -16.20 -1.76 -5.96
C ILE A 50 -15.03 -2.23 -5.11
N GLY A 51 -15.29 -2.65 -3.88
CA GLY A 51 -14.29 -3.13 -2.93
C GLY A 51 -13.29 -2.06 -2.52
N TYR A 52 -12.25 -2.53 -1.83
CA TYR A 52 -11.16 -1.69 -1.35
C TYR A 52 -10.08 -1.51 -2.42
N GLN A 53 -9.54 -0.29 -2.50
CA GLN A 53 -8.33 -0.06 -3.26
C GLN A 53 -7.17 -0.65 -2.45
N THR A 54 -6.70 -1.83 -2.83
CA THR A 54 -5.43 -2.34 -2.32
C THR A 54 -4.31 -1.46 -2.87
N LYS A 55 -3.64 -0.72 -1.99
CA LYS A 55 -2.44 0.01 -2.38
C LYS A 55 -1.39 -1.03 -2.73
N LYS A 56 -1.03 -1.14 -4.02
CA LYS A 56 0.10 -1.93 -4.58
C LYS A 56 1.49 -1.61 -3.98
N HIS A 57 1.54 -0.78 -2.95
CA HIS A 57 2.75 -0.48 -2.18
C HIS A 57 3.19 -1.64 -1.29
N GLN A 58 2.29 -2.58 -1.01
CA GLN A 58 2.51 -3.67 -0.06
C GLN A 58 3.13 -4.91 -0.70
N ASP A 59 2.69 -5.38 -1.87
CA ASP A 59 3.12 -6.68 -2.41
C ASP A 59 4.65 -6.83 -2.52
N TRP A 60 5.36 -5.83 -3.06
CA TRP A 60 6.83 -5.92 -3.19
C TRP A 60 7.57 -5.80 -1.86
N PHE A 61 7.00 -5.08 -0.89
CA PHE A 61 7.63 -4.93 0.41
C PHE A 61 7.35 -6.14 1.28
N ASP A 62 6.12 -6.66 1.26
CA ASP A 62 5.68 -7.83 2.01
C ASP A 62 6.40 -9.10 1.52
N GLU A 63 6.55 -9.27 0.20
CA GLU A 63 7.34 -10.37 -0.40
C GLU A 63 8.82 -10.34 0.01
N ASN A 64 9.37 -9.15 0.29
CA ASN A 64 10.80 -8.96 0.61
C ASN A 64 11.03 -8.49 2.05
N TYR A 65 10.00 -8.58 2.90
CA TYR A 65 10.00 -7.98 4.23
C TYR A 65 11.11 -8.57 5.10
N SER A 66 11.21 -9.90 5.10
CA SER A 66 12.21 -10.65 5.87
C SER A 66 13.65 -10.34 5.45
N GLU A 67 13.91 -10.13 4.15
CA GLU A 67 15.22 -9.72 3.65
C GLU A 67 15.57 -8.31 4.15
N ILE A 68 14.64 -7.37 4.01
CA ILE A 68 14.83 -5.97 4.41
C ILE A 68 14.99 -5.85 5.93
N GLU A 69 14.18 -6.58 6.71
CA GLU A 69 14.25 -6.63 8.17
C GLU A 69 15.62 -7.10 8.65
N ARG A 70 16.12 -8.22 8.10
CA ARG A 70 17.46 -8.74 8.42
C ARG A 70 18.57 -7.71 8.15
N MET A 71 18.46 -6.96 7.05
CA MET A 71 19.44 -5.93 6.71
C MET A 71 19.37 -4.71 7.64
N ILE A 72 18.16 -4.31 8.04
CA ILE A 72 17.93 -3.23 9.01
C ILE A 72 18.51 -3.63 10.38
N ASP A 73 18.30 -4.87 10.80
CA ASP A 73 18.85 -5.40 12.05
C ASP A 73 20.37 -5.42 12.05
N LYS A 74 20.99 -5.86 10.94
CA LYS A 74 22.44 -5.82 10.78
C LYS A 74 22.96 -4.38 10.89
N LYS A 75 22.37 -3.44 10.15
CA LYS A 75 22.71 -2.02 10.24
C LYS A 75 22.57 -1.49 11.67
N ARG A 76 21.53 -1.88 12.40
CA ARG A 76 21.28 -1.46 13.78
C ARG A 76 22.34 -2.01 14.74
N LYS A 77 22.72 -3.28 14.59
CA LYS A 77 23.81 -3.91 15.36
C LYS A 77 25.14 -3.20 15.09
N ASP A 78 25.48 -2.96 13.83
CA ASP A 78 26.73 -2.27 13.45
C ASP A 78 26.76 -0.83 13.99
N PHE A 79 25.61 -0.14 13.99
CA PHE A 79 25.48 1.18 14.60
C PHE A 79 25.71 1.16 16.12
N GLN A 80 25.13 0.19 16.83
CA GLN A 80 25.34 0.02 18.27
C GLN A 80 26.81 -0.29 18.61
N ILE A 81 27.47 -1.14 17.81
CA ILE A 81 28.90 -1.46 17.96
C ILE A 81 29.76 -0.22 17.75
N TRP A 82 29.50 0.57 16.70
CA TRP A 82 30.20 1.83 16.48
C TRP A 82 29.89 2.86 17.58
N GLN A 83 28.67 2.96 18.09
CA GLN A 83 28.34 3.88 19.18
C GLN A 83 29.15 3.62 20.45
N LYS A 84 29.38 2.35 20.78
CA LYS A 84 30.20 1.94 21.94
C LYS A 84 31.69 2.29 21.79
N ASP A 85 32.14 2.51 20.56
CA ASP A 85 33.53 2.85 20.23
C ASP A 85 33.56 3.83 19.05
N ARG A 86 33.16 5.07 19.36
CA ARG A 86 32.83 6.09 18.37
C ARG A 86 34.03 6.55 17.53
N ASN A 87 35.24 6.35 18.03
CA ASN A 87 36.50 6.74 17.37
C ASN A 87 37.07 5.65 16.46
N CYS A 88 36.54 4.42 16.50
CA CYS A 88 37.00 3.35 15.63
C CYS A 88 36.52 3.54 14.18
N ALA A 89 37.45 3.95 13.30
CA ALA A 89 37.21 4.16 11.89
C ALA A 89 36.68 2.90 11.16
N THR A 90 37.15 1.71 11.55
CA THR A 90 36.70 0.44 10.99
C THR A 90 35.23 0.18 11.29
N LYS A 91 34.80 0.35 12.55
CA LYS A 91 33.40 0.16 12.96
C LYS A 91 32.47 1.19 12.29
N LYS A 92 32.93 2.44 12.15
CA LYS A 92 32.23 3.49 11.40
C LYS A 92 32.03 3.09 9.93
N LYS A 93 33.07 2.54 9.29
CA LYS A 93 33.02 2.06 7.90
C LYS A 93 32.06 0.89 7.74
N THR A 94 32.05 -0.07 8.68
CA THR A 94 31.10 -1.20 8.68
C THR A 94 29.66 -0.73 8.72
N TYR A 95 29.31 0.19 9.64
CA TYR A 95 27.98 0.78 9.70
C TYR A 95 27.61 1.54 8.41
N ALA A 96 28.55 2.34 7.87
CA ALA A 96 28.31 3.07 6.62
C ALA A 96 28.02 2.11 5.45
N ASN A 97 28.76 1.01 5.34
CA ASN A 97 28.53 -0.02 4.34
C ASN A 97 27.17 -0.69 4.52
N ALA A 98 26.79 -1.05 5.75
CA ALA A 98 25.47 -1.62 6.03
C ALA A 98 24.33 -0.66 5.64
N LYS A 99 24.51 0.65 5.86
CA LYS A 99 23.55 1.68 5.44
C LYS A 99 23.43 1.77 3.91
N ILE A 100 24.56 1.81 3.19
CA ILE A 100 24.58 1.85 1.72
C ILE A 100 23.88 0.61 1.16
N GLU A 101 24.17 -0.56 1.74
CA GLU A 101 23.65 -1.83 1.25
C GLU A 101 22.13 -1.93 1.41
N VAL A 102 21.58 -1.54 2.57
CA VAL A 102 20.12 -1.42 2.77
C VAL A 102 19.50 -0.51 1.70
N GLN A 103 20.08 0.67 1.49
CA GLN A 103 19.54 1.64 0.52
C GLN A 103 19.61 1.13 -0.91
N ARG A 104 20.72 0.52 -1.31
CA ARG A 104 20.92 -0.07 -2.64
C ARG A 104 19.88 -1.16 -2.88
N ARG A 105 19.73 -2.09 -1.95
CA ARG A 105 18.82 -3.23 -2.10
C ARG A 105 17.36 -2.82 -2.15
N THR A 106 16.92 -1.93 -1.26
CA THR A 106 15.54 -1.40 -1.32
C THR A 106 15.25 -0.72 -2.67
N ARG A 107 16.23 -0.01 -3.24
CA ARG A 107 16.08 0.62 -4.57
C ARG A 107 15.99 -0.40 -5.70
N GLU A 108 16.81 -1.46 -5.65
CA GLU A 108 16.78 -2.54 -6.65
C GLU A 108 15.46 -3.29 -6.63
N LEU A 109 14.98 -3.68 -5.44
CA LEU A 109 13.69 -4.35 -5.29
C LEU A 109 12.55 -3.49 -5.84
N LYS A 110 12.59 -2.18 -5.56
CA LYS A 110 11.65 -1.22 -6.13
C LYS A 110 11.78 -1.10 -7.65
N LYS A 111 12.99 -1.11 -8.20
CA LYS A 111 13.24 -1.03 -9.66
C LYS A 111 12.76 -2.29 -10.39
N HIS A 112 13.12 -3.48 -9.90
CA HIS A 112 12.68 -4.75 -10.47
C HIS A 112 11.16 -4.86 -10.58
N LEU A 113 10.41 -4.27 -9.63
CA LEU A 113 8.96 -4.19 -9.71
C LEU A 113 8.47 -3.31 -10.87
N VAL A 114 9.12 -2.17 -11.11
CA VAL A 114 8.77 -1.25 -12.22
C VAL A 114 9.02 -1.94 -13.55
N ASP A 115 10.16 -2.63 -13.69
CA ASP A 115 10.52 -3.37 -14.90
C ASP A 115 9.55 -4.54 -15.16
N LYS A 116 9.24 -5.33 -14.12
CA LYS A 116 8.29 -6.46 -14.19
C LYS A 116 6.85 -6.01 -14.51
N LYS A 117 6.47 -4.80 -14.13
CA LYS A 117 5.20 -4.18 -14.55
C LYS A 117 5.22 -3.77 -16.03
N SER A 118 6.33 -3.19 -16.48
CA SER A 118 6.50 -2.78 -17.89
C SER A 118 6.47 -3.97 -18.86
N SER A 119 6.93 -5.14 -18.45
CA SER A 119 6.83 -6.37 -19.26
C SER A 119 5.45 -7.06 -19.22
N ARG A 120 4.60 -6.75 -18.23
CA ARG A 120 3.27 -7.36 -18.11
C ARG A 120 2.18 -6.57 -18.84
N ASP A 121 2.36 -5.27 -19.05
CA ASP A 121 1.45 -4.42 -19.82
C ASP A 121 2.20 -3.75 -20.99
N PRO A 122 2.19 -4.34 -22.21
CA PRO A 122 2.78 -3.70 -23.39
C PRO A 122 2.04 -2.44 -23.86
N ALA A 123 0.86 -2.14 -23.31
CA ALA A 123 -0.03 -1.07 -23.77
C ALA A 123 0.40 0.36 -23.38
N LEU A 124 1.34 0.52 -22.44
CA LEU A 124 1.79 1.85 -21.96
C LEU A 124 3.15 2.30 -22.52
N SER A 125 3.73 1.55 -23.48
CA SER A 125 5.01 1.94 -24.13
C SER A 125 4.85 2.85 -25.35
N ARG A 126 3.62 3.22 -25.72
CA ARG A 126 3.37 4.25 -26.75
C ARG A 126 2.86 5.48 -26.02
N HIS A 127 3.22 6.67 -26.50
CA HIS A 127 3.03 7.99 -25.89
C HIS A 127 4.17 8.43 -24.96
N SER A 128 5.36 8.52 -25.57
CA SER A 128 6.22 9.70 -25.37
C SER A 128 5.77 10.80 -26.31
#